data_AF-A0A9D9YLJ6-F1
#
_entry.id   AF-A0A9D9YLJ6-F1
#
_cell.length_a   1.000
_cell.length_b   1.000
_cell.length_c   1.000
_cell.angle_alpha   90.00
_cell.angle_beta   90.00
_cell.angle_gamma   90.00
#
_symmetry.space_group_name_H-M   'P 1'
#
loop_
_entity.id
_entity.type
_entity.pdbx_description
1 polymer ?
#
loop_
_entity_poly.entity_id
_entity_poly.type
_entity_poly.pdbx_seq_one_letter_code
_entity_poly.pdbx_strand_id
1 'polypeptide(L)' 'MIVVPVKEGENIDRALKRFKRKFEKTGVIAELCRRQQFDKPSVIKRDKKMHAVYVQKLQQQED' A
#
# COMPACT_ATOMS: atom_id res chain seq x y z
N MET A 1 -1.16 -7.66 -14.19
CA MET A 1 -1.50 -9.06 -13.89
C MET A 1 -0.31 -9.67 -13.14
N ILE A 2 -0.52 -10.20 -11.93
CA ILE A 2 0.60 -10.71 -11.12
C ILE A 2 0.88 -12.15 -11.51
N VAL A 3 2.06 -12.41 -12.06
CA VAL A 3 2.54 -13.77 -12.37
C VAL A 3 3.58 -14.18 -11.33
N VAL A 4 3.39 -15.35 -10.73
CA VAL A 4 4.33 -15.96 -9.78
C VAL A 4 4.76 -17.31 -10.36
N PRO A 5 6.01 -17.43 -10.85
CA PRO A 5 6.51 -18.71 -11.34
C PRO A 5 6.69 -19.66 -10.16
N VAL A 6 6.16 -20.88 -10.29
CA VAL A 6 6.34 -21.97 -9.32
C VAL A 6 7.25 -23.00 -9.98
N LYS A 7 8.30 -23.44 -9.27
CA LYS A 7 9.20 -24.50 -9.75
C LYS A 7 8.70 -25.88 -9.30
N GLU A 8 9.02 -26.93 -10.06
CA GLU A 8 8.72 -28.31 -9.67
C GLU A 8 9.44 -28.66 -8.35
N GLY A 9 8.68 -29.19 -7.37
CA GLY A 9 9.18 -29.49 -6.01
C GLY A 9 9.04 -28.35 -5.00
N GLU A 10 8.48 -27.20 -5.38
CA GLU A 10 8.27 -26.09 -4.45
C GLU A 10 6.96 -26.25 -3.65
N ASN A 11 7.04 -26.12 -2.32
CA ASN A 11 5.84 -26.18 -1.47
C ASN A 11 4.86 -25.04 -1.82
N ILE A 12 3.61 -25.40 -2.09
CA ILE A 12 2.49 -24.51 -2.45
C ILE A 12 2.36 -23.33 -1.48
N ASP A 13 2.57 -23.56 -0.18
CA ASP A 13 2.48 -22.51 0.85
C ASP A 13 3.49 -21.38 0.63
N ARG A 14 4.70 -21.69 0.16
CA ARG A 14 5.73 -20.68 -0.12
C ARG A 14 5.37 -19.87 -1.38
N ALA A 15 4.76 -20.50 -2.38
CA ALA A 15 4.25 -19.81 -3.55
C ALA A 15 3.11 -18.86 -3.19
N LEU A 16 2.14 -19.31 -2.40
CA LEU A 16 1.02 -18.50 -1.91
C LEU A 16 1.50 -17.31 -1.08
N LYS A 17 2.47 -17.50 -0.18
CA LYS A 17 3.02 -16.41 0.63
C LYS A 17 3.73 -15.35 -0.23
N ARG A 18 4.44 -15.76 -1.29
CA ARG A 18 5.05 -14.83 -2.25
C ARG A 18 4.01 -14.08 -3.07
N PHE A 19 2.97 -14.77 -3.52
CA PHE A 19 1.84 -14.13 -4.21
C PHE A 19 1.16 -13.09 -3.31
N LYS A 20 0.82 -13.46 -2.07
CA LYS A 20 0.19 -12.56 -1.10
C LYS A 20 1.04 -11.30 -0.85
N ARG A 21 2.34 -11.46 -0.63
CA ARG A 21 3.27 -10.32 -0.48
C ARG A 21 3.34 -9.43 -1.73
N LYS A 22 3.39 -10.02 -2.94
CA LYS A 22 3.37 -9.24 -4.19
C LYS A 22 2.04 -8.50 -4.36
N PHE A 23 0.92 -9.12 -4.02
CA PHE A 23 -0.41 -8.53 -4.11
C PHE A 23 -0.58 -7.37 -3.12
N GLU A 24 -0.19 -7.56 -1.86
CA GLU A 24 -0.19 -6.50 -0.84
C GLU A 24 0.71 -5.33 -1.23
N LYS A 25 1.93 -5.61 -1.74
CA LYS A 25 2.86 -4.57 -2.23
C LYS A 25 2.29 -3.77 -3.40
N THR A 26 1.45 -4.38 -4.22
CA THR A 26 0.81 -3.68 -5.35
C THR A 26 -0.25 -2.69 -4.85
N GLY A 27 -0.75 -2.81 -3.62
CA GLY A 27 -1.65 -1.83 -3.02
C GLY A 27 -3.04 -1.75 -3.66
N VAL A 28 -3.41 -2.75 -4.49
CA VAL A 28 -4.65 -2.75 -5.29
C VAL A 28 -5.89 -2.58 -4.41
N ILE A 29 -5.91 -3.20 -3.22
CA ILE A 29 -7.04 -3.05 -2.27
C ILE A 29 -7.16 -1.59 -1.81
N ALA A 30 -6.06 -0.95 -1.45
CA ALA A 30 -6.07 0.44 -0.98
C ALA A 30 -6.52 1.40 -2.10
N GLU A 31 -6.08 1.14 -3.33
CA GLU A 31 -6.49 1.90 -4.51
C GLU A 31 -7.98 1.70 -4.83
N LEU A 32 -8.49 0.46 -4.77
CA LEU A 32 -9.91 0.17 -4.92
C LEU A 32 -10.74 0.91 -3.87
N CYS A 33 -10.38 0.80 -2.59
CA CYS A 33 -11.08 1.50 -1.51
C CYS A 33 -11.09 3.02 -1.72
N ARG A 34 -9.95 3.60 -2.11
CA ARG A 34 -9.85 5.04 -2.38
C ARG A 34 -10.72 5.49 -3.56
N ARG A 35 -10.91 4.62 -4.55
CA ARG A 35 -11.72 4.91 -5.75
C ARG A 35 -13.21 4.68 -5.58
N GLN A 36 -13.65 4.06 -4.48
CA GLN A 36 -15.08 3.80 -4.24
C GLN A 36 -15.89 5.10 -4.10
N GLN A 37 -15.27 6.17 -3.63
CA GLN A 37 -15.91 7.47 -3.45
C GLN A 37 -15.14 8.59 -4.18
N PHE A 38 -15.87 9.65 -4.54
CA PHE A 38 -15.26 10.85 -5.10
C PHE A 38 -14.77 11.76 -3.99
N ASP A 39 -13.45 11.89 -3.87
CA ASP A 39 -12.82 12.87 -3.01
C ASP A 39 -12.45 14.13 -3.80
N LYS A 40 -12.95 15.29 -3.37
CA LYS A 40 -12.60 16.58 -3.98
C LYS A 40 -11.08 16.80 -3.92
N PRO A 41 -10.45 17.35 -4.97
CA PRO A 41 -9.00 17.56 -4.99
C PRO A 41 -8.50 18.47 -3.86
N SER A 42 -9.34 19.38 -3.38
CA SER A 42 -9.04 20.23 -2.22
C SER A 42 -8.92 19.45 -0.91
N VAL A 43 -9.75 18.42 -0.72
CA VAL A 43 -9.74 17.55 0.47
C VAL A 43 -8.46 16.71 0.47
N ILE A 44 -8.16 16.05 -0.65
CA ILE A 44 -6.92 15.26 -0.83
C ILE A 44 -5.67 16.11 -0.55
N LYS A 45 -5.61 17.35 -1.04
CA LYS A 45 -4.48 18.25 -0.79
C LYS A 45 -4.36 18.64 0.68
N ARG A 46 -5.48 18.86 1.37
CA ARG A 46 -5.52 19.19 2.80
C ARG A 46 -4.98 18.03 3.64
N ASP A 47 -5.45 16.82 3.39
CA ASP A 47 -5.06 15.64 4.18
C ASP A 47 -3.57 15.33 4.03
N LYS A 48 -3.03 15.49 2.80
CA LYS A 48 -1.59 15.38 2.54
C LYS A 48 -0.78 16.39 3.37
N LYS A 49 -1.22 17.66 3.44
CA LYS A 49 -0.53 18.70 4.21
C LYS A 49 -0.57 18.41 5.70
N MET A 50 -1.72 17.99 6.22
CA MET A 50 -1.88 17.62 7.63
C MET A 50 -0.97 16.45 8.02
N HIS A 51 -0.90 15.42 7.17
CA HIS A 51 -0.01 14.29 7.38
C HIS A 51 1.48 14.71 7.38
N ALA A 52 1.89 15.57 6.44
CA ALA A 52 3.27 16.07 6.38
C ALA A 52 3.67 16.83 7.66
N VAL A 53 2.78 17.70 8.15
CA VAL A 53 3.01 18.44 9.42
C VAL A 53 3.13 17.47 10.59
N TYR A 54 2.29 16.43 10.64
CA TYR A 54 2.36 15.42 11.69
C TYR A 54 3.70 14.67 11.68
N VAL A 55 4.14 14.19 10.51
CA VAL A 55 5.42 13.48 10.36
C VAL A 55 6.61 14.38 10.74
N GLN A 56 6.59 15.64 10.30
CA GLN A 56 7.65 16.60 10.63
C GLN A 56 7.74 16.85 12.15
N LYS A 57 6.60 16.98 12.83
CA LYS A 57 6.59 17.14 14.29
C LYS A 57 7.17 15.92 15.00
N LEU A 58 6.86 14.71 14.52
CA LEU A 58 7.40 13.49 15.09
C LEU A 58 8.92 13.42 14.94
N GLN A 59 9.45 13.76 13.76
CA GLN A 59 10.90 13.81 13.50
C GLN A 59 11.60 14.83 14.41
N GLN A 60 11.02 16.04 14.55
CA GLN A 60 11.56 17.07 15.45
C GLN A 60 11.51 16.70 16.94
N GLN A 61 10.72 15.71 17.33
CA GLN A 61 10.70 15.19 18.71
C GLN A 61 11.74 14.08 18.93
N GLU A 62 12.16 13.42 17.85
CA GLU A 62 13.18 12.36 17.88
C GLU A 62 14.61 12.93 17.81
N ASP A 63 14.79 14.09 17.17
CA ASP A 63 16.03 14.88 17.12
C ASP A 63 16.28 15.70 18.41
#